data_AF-A0A354JA71-F1
#
_entry.id   AF-A0A354JA71-F1
#
_cell.length_a   1.000
_cell.length_b   1.000
_cell.length_c   1.000
_cell.angle_alpha   90.00
_cell.angle_beta   90.00
_cell.angle_gamma   90.00
#
_symmetry.space_group_name_H-M   'P 1'
#
loop_
_entity.id
_entity.type
_entity.pdbx_description
1 polymer ?
#
loop_
_entity_poly.entity_id
_entity_poly.type
_entity_poly.pdbx_seq_one_letter_code
_entity_poly.pdbx_strand_id
1 'polypeptide(L)'
;ITAAISHLPHIIAAQLVNFVRNSDDKAETMRTLAAGGFKDITRIASSSPVMWQNICLTNASGIKEMLDGYIKSLQEVSDALSRKDEKFLYNIFETAGEYRNSIPNTAKGILEKVYEIYLDITDEAGAIATIATQLAVNQISIKNIGILHNREFEEGVLRIEFYNQDSVEKAIEVLNHFQYHLYVR
;
A
#
# COMPACT_ATOMS: atom_id res chain seq x y z
N ILE A 1 -17.01 -11.69 -2.92
CA ILE A 1 -16.19 -10.76 -2.09
C ILE A 1 -14.72 -11.17 -2.10
N THR A 2 -14.31 -12.28 -1.47
CA THR A 2 -12.89 -12.70 -1.40
C THR A 2 -12.23 -12.92 -2.78
N ALA A 3 -13.00 -13.36 -3.78
CA ALA A 3 -12.54 -13.43 -5.17
C ALA A 3 -12.02 -12.07 -5.69
N ALA A 4 -12.73 -10.99 -5.42
CA ALA A 4 -12.42 -9.65 -5.92
C ALA A 4 -11.25 -8.99 -5.17
N ILE A 5 -11.26 -9.04 -3.84
CA ILE A 5 -10.32 -8.25 -3.00
C ILE A 5 -9.13 -9.05 -2.46
N SER A 6 -9.03 -10.35 -2.76
CA SER A 6 -7.91 -11.21 -2.32
C SER A 6 -7.43 -12.15 -3.43
N HIS A 7 -8.30 -12.97 -4.01
CA HIS A 7 -7.84 -14.01 -4.93
C HIS A 7 -7.38 -13.46 -6.28
N LEU A 8 -8.20 -12.60 -6.91
CA LEU A 8 -7.84 -11.98 -8.18
C LEU A 8 -6.55 -11.15 -8.08
N PRO A 9 -6.31 -10.32 -7.04
CA PRO A 9 -5.03 -9.65 -6.84
C PRO A 9 -3.81 -10.59 -6.86
N HIS A 10 -3.89 -11.77 -6.24
CA HIS A 10 -2.79 -12.74 -6.27
C HIS A 10 -2.54 -13.31 -7.67
N ILE A 11 -3.61 -13.58 -8.42
CA ILE A 11 -3.51 -14.05 -9.81
C ILE A 11 -2.89 -12.96 -10.69
N ILE A 12 -3.33 -11.71 -10.57
CA ILE A 12 -2.78 -10.57 -11.32
C ILE A 12 -1.30 -10.39 -11.00
N ALA A 13 -0.91 -10.39 -9.71
CA ALA A 13 0.48 -10.25 -9.31
C ALA A 13 1.36 -11.38 -9.89
N ALA A 14 0.92 -12.63 -9.79
CA ALA A 14 1.65 -13.78 -10.32
C ALA A 14 1.78 -13.73 -11.85
N GLN A 15 0.69 -13.38 -12.56
CA GLN A 15 0.71 -13.28 -14.01
C GLN A 15 1.52 -12.08 -14.50
N LEU A 16 1.53 -10.95 -13.79
CA LEU A 16 2.36 -9.80 -14.11
C LEU A 16 3.86 -10.16 -14.03
N VAL A 17 4.27 -10.88 -12.99
CA VAL A 17 5.66 -11.38 -12.87
C VAL A 17 6.00 -12.34 -14.01
N ASN A 18 5.11 -13.29 -14.32
CA ASN A 18 5.33 -14.22 -15.43
C ASN A 18 5.38 -13.51 -16.78
N PHE A 19 4.55 -12.49 -17.00
CA PHE A 19 4.52 -11.70 -18.23
C PHE A 19 5.84 -10.96 -18.42
N VAL A 20 6.36 -10.31 -17.38
CA VAL A 20 7.68 -9.65 -17.43
C VAL A 20 8.77 -10.68 -17.71
N ARG A 21 8.80 -11.81 -16.97
CA ARG A 21 9.79 -12.88 -17.21
C ARG A 21 9.77 -13.38 -18.66
N ASN A 22 8.58 -13.57 -19.23
CA ASN A 22 8.43 -14.10 -20.58
C ASN A 22 8.69 -13.05 -21.67
N SER A 23 8.62 -11.76 -21.34
CA SER A 23 8.87 -10.64 -22.25
C SER A 23 10.29 -10.08 -22.14
N ASP A 24 11.07 -10.57 -21.17
CA ASP A 24 12.43 -10.09 -20.93
C ASP A 24 13.36 -10.49 -22.09
N ASP A 25 14.39 -9.68 -22.29
CA ASP A 25 15.40 -9.96 -23.30
C ASP A 25 16.45 -10.96 -22.76
N LYS A 26 17.37 -11.38 -23.62
CA LYS A 26 18.46 -12.29 -23.21
C LYS A 26 19.41 -11.67 -22.18
N ALA A 27 19.44 -10.35 -22.08
CA ALA A 27 20.26 -9.62 -21.12
C ALA A 27 19.56 -9.43 -19.76
N GLU A 28 18.30 -9.86 -19.65
CA GLU A 28 17.48 -9.74 -18.45
C GLU A 28 17.30 -8.27 -18.01
N THR A 29 17.14 -7.39 -19.01
CA THR A 29 17.00 -5.95 -18.82
C THR A 29 15.80 -5.61 -17.94
N MET A 30 14.63 -6.23 -18.18
CA MET A 30 13.43 -5.97 -17.39
C MET A 30 13.63 -6.44 -15.95
N ARG A 31 14.20 -7.63 -15.73
CA ARG A 31 14.51 -8.11 -14.37
C ARG A 31 15.42 -7.15 -13.62
N THR A 32 16.41 -6.59 -14.31
CA THR A 32 17.38 -5.65 -13.70
C THR A 32 16.73 -4.32 -13.35
N LEU A 33 15.83 -3.82 -14.20
CA LEU A 33 15.15 -2.54 -14.01
C LEU A 33 13.89 -2.61 -13.13
N ALA A 34 13.31 -3.79 -12.93
CA ALA A 34 12.08 -4.02 -12.15
C ALA A 34 12.25 -3.85 -10.62
N ALA A 35 13.19 -3.01 -10.18
CA ALA A 35 13.42 -2.69 -8.76
C ALA A 35 12.34 -1.73 -8.19
N GLY A 36 12.24 -1.69 -6.86
CA GLY A 36 11.30 -0.78 -6.16
C GLY A 36 9.83 -1.15 -6.39
N GLY A 37 9.08 -0.22 -7.01
CA GLY A 37 7.61 -0.29 -7.10
C GLY A 37 7.04 -1.53 -7.77
N PHE A 38 7.76 -2.13 -8.73
CA PHE A 38 7.32 -3.41 -9.32
C PHE A 38 7.34 -4.53 -8.27
N LYS A 39 8.46 -4.70 -7.53
CA LYS A 39 8.56 -5.70 -6.45
C LYS A 39 7.51 -5.49 -5.36
N ASP A 40 7.18 -4.23 -5.04
CA ASP A 40 6.19 -3.91 -4.02
C ASP A 40 4.78 -4.33 -4.44
N ILE A 41 4.38 -4.00 -5.67
CA ILE A 41 3.06 -4.36 -6.21
C ILE A 41 2.94 -5.88 -6.40
N THR A 42 4.04 -6.56 -6.80
CA THR A 42 4.05 -8.00 -7.01
C THR A 42 4.45 -8.82 -5.78
N ARG A 43 4.59 -8.21 -4.60
CA ARG A 43 5.06 -8.89 -3.37
C ARG A 43 4.31 -10.19 -3.07
N ILE A 44 3.00 -10.20 -3.31
CA ILE A 44 2.12 -11.34 -3.04
C ILE A 44 2.28 -12.50 -4.03
N ALA A 45 2.97 -12.30 -5.16
CA ALA A 45 3.27 -13.36 -6.13
C ALA A 45 4.21 -14.44 -5.57
N SER A 46 4.96 -14.13 -4.50
CA SER A 46 5.83 -15.08 -3.79
C SER A 46 5.10 -15.94 -2.75
N SER A 47 3.76 -15.95 -2.75
CA SER A 47 2.96 -16.79 -1.85
C SER A 47 3.02 -18.27 -2.23
N SER A 48 2.62 -19.16 -1.29
CA SER A 48 2.67 -20.62 -1.47
C SER A 48 1.90 -21.09 -2.72
N PRO A 49 2.56 -21.73 -3.71
CA PRO A 49 1.89 -22.22 -4.91
C PRO A 49 0.81 -23.27 -4.62
N VAL A 50 1.07 -24.19 -3.69
CA VAL A 50 0.11 -25.26 -3.31
C VAL A 50 -1.16 -24.66 -2.71
N MET A 51 -1.01 -23.65 -1.84
CA MET A 51 -2.16 -22.97 -1.24
C MET A 51 -2.99 -22.25 -2.30
N TRP A 52 -2.34 -21.48 -3.19
CA TRP A 52 -3.04 -20.71 -4.22
C TRP A 52 -3.67 -21.57 -5.30
N GLN A 53 -3.05 -22.71 -5.64
CA GLN A 53 -3.67 -23.74 -6.47
C GLN A 53 -4.99 -24.22 -5.85
N ASN A 54 -4.97 -24.61 -4.57
CA ASN A 54 -6.17 -25.07 -3.88
C ASN A 54 -7.25 -23.98 -3.83
N ILE A 55 -6.89 -22.73 -3.49
CA ILE A 55 -7.84 -21.60 -3.50
C ILE A 55 -8.46 -21.40 -4.88
N CYS A 56 -7.66 -21.47 -5.94
CA CYS A 56 -8.14 -21.34 -7.32
C CYS A 56 -9.12 -22.45 -7.68
N LEU A 57 -8.82 -23.70 -7.32
CA LEU A 57 -9.69 -24.84 -7.59
C LEU A 57 -10.99 -24.78 -6.77
N THR A 58 -10.92 -24.37 -5.50
CA THR A 58 -12.09 -24.28 -4.62
C THR A 58 -13.02 -23.12 -4.99
N ASN A 59 -12.50 -21.98 -5.43
CA ASN A 59 -13.30 -20.80 -5.77
C ASN A 59 -13.20 -20.42 -7.27
N ALA A 60 -13.10 -21.42 -8.15
CA ALA A 60 -12.86 -21.22 -9.57
C ALA A 60 -13.91 -20.33 -10.23
N SER A 61 -15.20 -20.54 -9.92
CA SER A 61 -16.30 -19.77 -10.53
C SER A 61 -16.22 -18.28 -10.19
N GLY A 62 -16.11 -17.94 -8.89
CA GLY A 62 -16.05 -16.55 -8.45
C GLY A 62 -14.76 -15.85 -8.89
N ILE A 63 -13.65 -16.58 -8.94
CA ILE A 63 -12.40 -16.06 -9.52
C ILE A 63 -12.57 -15.77 -11.01
N LYS A 64 -13.16 -16.71 -11.76
CA LYS A 64 -13.36 -16.56 -13.21
C LYS A 64 -14.23 -15.35 -13.53
N GLU A 65 -15.35 -15.19 -12.82
CA GLU A 65 -16.25 -14.03 -13.00
C GLU A 65 -15.49 -12.70 -12.83
N MET A 66 -14.72 -12.57 -11.74
CA MET A 66 -13.94 -11.38 -11.48
C MET A 66 -12.79 -11.18 -12.50
N LEU A 67 -12.14 -12.27 -12.91
CA LEU A 67 -11.06 -12.24 -13.90
C LEU A 67 -11.57 -11.81 -15.27
N ASP A 68 -12.70 -12.35 -15.74
CA ASP A 68 -13.30 -11.98 -17.01
C ASP A 68 -13.68 -10.48 -17.02
N GLY A 69 -14.25 -9.98 -15.92
CA GLY A 69 -14.53 -8.56 -15.75
C GLY A 69 -13.27 -7.69 -15.82
N TYR A 70 -12.19 -8.11 -15.15
CA TYR A 70 -10.92 -7.39 -15.18
C TYR A 70 -10.27 -7.40 -16.58
N ILE A 71 -10.31 -8.53 -17.29
CA ILE A 71 -9.84 -8.64 -18.67
C ILE A 71 -10.59 -7.65 -19.57
N LYS A 72 -11.91 -7.53 -19.42
CA LYS A 72 -12.70 -6.56 -20.18
C LYS A 72 -12.25 -5.12 -19.91
N SER A 73 -12.01 -4.75 -18.65
CA SER A 73 -11.49 -3.43 -18.30
C SER A 73 -10.10 -3.17 -18.88
N LEU A 74 -9.20 -4.17 -18.90
CA LEU A 74 -7.90 -4.05 -19.57
C LEU A 74 -8.03 -3.86 -21.09
N GLN A 75 -9.01 -4.50 -21.72
CA GLN A 75 -9.30 -4.29 -23.14
C GLN A 75 -9.76 -2.85 -23.40
N GLU A 76 -10.64 -2.29 -22.55
CA GLU A 76 -11.07 -0.89 -22.66
C GLU A 76 -9.89 0.09 -22.54
N VAL A 77 -8.93 -0.18 -21.65
CA VAL A 77 -7.68 0.60 -21.55
C VAL A 77 -6.82 0.45 -22.81
N SER A 78 -6.67 -0.76 -23.34
CA SER A 78 -5.92 -1.01 -24.59
C SER A 78 -6.52 -0.25 -25.78
N ASP A 79 -7.85 -0.24 -25.89
CA ASP A 79 -8.56 0.48 -26.94
C ASP A 79 -8.41 2.00 -26.77
N ALA A 80 -8.49 2.50 -25.53
CA ALA A 80 -8.25 3.91 -25.22
C ALA A 80 -6.83 4.36 -25.57
N LEU A 81 -5.80 3.54 -25.30
CA LEU A 81 -4.42 3.79 -25.72
C LEU A 81 -4.30 3.89 -27.24
N SER A 82 -4.97 2.99 -27.96
CA SER A 82 -4.97 2.98 -29.43
C SER A 82 -5.60 4.25 -30.02
N ARG A 83 -6.65 4.77 -29.37
CA ARG A 83 -7.33 6.01 -29.77
C ARG A 83 -6.69 7.28 -29.21
N LYS A 84 -5.69 7.17 -28.33
CA LYS A 84 -5.14 8.29 -27.54
C LYS A 84 -6.23 9.07 -26.79
N ASP A 85 -7.14 8.33 -26.14
CA ASP A 85 -8.27 8.89 -25.40
C ASP A 85 -7.81 9.47 -24.05
N GLU A 86 -7.31 10.71 -24.09
CA GLU A 86 -6.73 11.40 -22.92
C GLU A 86 -7.71 11.47 -21.74
N LYS A 87 -8.99 11.74 -22.01
CA LYS A 87 -10.01 11.88 -20.98
C LYS A 87 -10.28 10.56 -20.28
N PHE A 88 -10.41 9.47 -21.03
CA PHE A 88 -10.58 8.14 -20.44
C PHE A 88 -9.38 7.77 -19.57
N LEU A 89 -8.16 7.96 -20.10
CA LEU A 89 -6.92 7.62 -19.39
C LEU A 89 -6.74 8.45 -18.12
N TYR A 90 -7.09 9.73 -18.11
CA TYR A 90 -7.08 10.55 -16.90
C TYR A 90 -8.07 10.00 -15.85
N ASN A 91 -9.32 9.77 -16.27
CA ASN A 91 -10.40 9.35 -15.36
C ASN A 91 -10.10 8.03 -14.64
N ILE A 92 -9.46 7.04 -15.31
CA ILE A 92 -9.14 5.76 -14.66
C ILE A 92 -8.14 5.93 -13.52
N PHE A 93 -7.20 6.89 -13.61
CA PHE A 93 -6.23 7.15 -12.55
C PHE A 93 -6.83 8.00 -11.42
N GLU A 94 -7.63 9.01 -11.76
CA GLU A 94 -8.32 9.87 -10.79
C GLU A 94 -9.26 9.03 -9.91
N THR A 95 -10.19 8.30 -10.53
CA THR A 95 -11.18 7.49 -9.81
C THR A 95 -10.54 6.36 -9.00
N ALA A 96 -9.46 5.75 -9.51
CA ALA A 96 -8.70 4.76 -8.75
C ALA A 96 -8.01 5.38 -7.52
N GLY A 97 -7.44 6.57 -7.65
CA GLY A 97 -6.84 7.32 -6.55
C GLY A 97 -7.86 7.70 -5.48
N GLU A 98 -9.00 8.25 -5.88
CA GLU A 98 -10.10 8.60 -4.99
C GLU A 98 -10.61 7.38 -4.20
N TYR A 99 -10.91 6.28 -4.91
CA TYR A 99 -11.40 5.08 -4.25
C TYR A 99 -10.36 4.49 -3.31
N ARG A 100 -9.09 4.39 -3.72
CA ARG A 100 -8.01 3.87 -2.88
C ARG A 100 -7.80 4.70 -1.62
N ASN A 101 -7.81 6.03 -1.73
CA ASN A 101 -7.63 6.93 -0.59
C ASN A 101 -8.84 6.90 0.36
N SER A 102 -10.01 6.47 -0.12
CA SER A 102 -11.20 6.28 0.71
C SER A 102 -11.18 4.96 1.51
N ILE A 103 -10.30 4.01 1.17
CA ILE A 103 -10.21 2.73 1.88
C ILE A 103 -9.66 3.02 3.29
N PRO A 104 -10.42 2.68 4.35
CA PRO A 104 -9.94 2.90 5.70
C PRO A 104 -8.68 2.08 6.00
N ASN A 105 -7.73 2.66 6.74
CA ASN A 105 -6.53 1.96 7.21
C ASN A 105 -6.84 0.78 8.16
N THR A 106 -8.06 0.73 8.69
CA THR A 106 -8.58 -0.34 9.54
C THR A 106 -9.73 -1.07 8.85
N ALA A 107 -9.59 -2.39 8.69
CA ALA A 107 -10.65 -3.23 8.13
C ALA A 107 -11.93 -3.10 8.97
N LYS A 108 -13.01 -2.60 8.36
CA LYS A 108 -14.31 -2.41 9.02
C LYS A 108 -14.81 -3.71 9.66
N GLY A 109 -14.66 -3.79 10.97
CA GLY A 109 -15.25 -4.80 11.83
C GLY A 109 -14.90 -4.42 13.27
N ILE A 110 -15.76 -3.62 13.89
CA ILE A 110 -15.56 -2.87 15.15
C ILE A 110 -14.92 -1.50 14.88
N LEU A 111 -15.60 -0.43 15.30
CA LEU A 111 -15.06 0.92 15.38
C LEU A 111 -13.92 0.94 16.41
N GLU A 112 -12.77 0.35 16.10
CA GLU A 112 -11.57 0.66 16.84
C GLU A 112 -11.18 2.08 16.45
N LYS A 113 -11.31 3.01 17.40
CA LYS A 113 -10.71 4.34 17.28
C LYS A 113 -9.25 4.14 16.89
N VAL A 114 -8.85 4.76 15.79
CA VAL A 114 -7.44 4.79 15.38
C VAL A 114 -6.78 5.87 16.22
N TYR A 115 -5.77 5.47 16.98
CA TYR A 115 -5.01 6.37 17.83
C TYR A 115 -3.69 6.64 17.12
N GLU A 116 -3.58 7.72 16.37
CA GLU A 116 -2.41 8.00 15.55
C GLU A 116 -1.97 9.45 15.64
N ILE A 117 -0.67 9.68 15.41
CA ILE A 117 -0.08 11.00 15.23
C ILE A 117 0.77 11.01 13.97
N TYR A 118 0.92 12.21 13.42
CA TYR A 118 1.79 12.48 12.28
C TYR A 118 2.83 13.50 12.72
N LEU A 119 4.09 13.27 12.38
CA LEU A 119 5.18 14.19 12.70
C LEU A 119 6.11 14.35 11.52
N ASP A 120 6.61 15.56 11.32
CA ASP A 120 7.67 15.81 10.36
C ASP A 120 8.96 15.15 10.83
N ILE A 121 9.66 14.51 9.89
CA ILE A 121 10.97 13.92 10.14
C ILE A 121 11.98 14.40 9.10
N THR A 122 13.16 14.73 9.59
CA THR A 122 14.32 14.98 8.73
C THR A 122 14.85 13.66 8.18
N ASP A 123 15.30 13.67 6.92
CA ASP A 123 15.92 12.50 6.29
C ASP A 123 17.38 12.36 6.72
N GLU A 124 17.57 12.04 8.00
CA GLU A 124 18.89 11.87 8.62
C GLU A 124 18.98 10.56 9.43
N ALA A 125 20.19 10.03 9.50
CA ALA A 125 20.47 8.82 10.26
C ALA A 125 20.12 9.00 11.75
N GLY A 126 19.21 8.17 12.25
CA GLY A 126 18.80 8.17 13.66
C GLY A 126 17.56 9.00 13.98
N ALA A 127 16.95 9.69 13.01
CA ALA A 127 15.71 10.47 13.24
C ALA A 127 14.60 9.59 13.87
N ILE A 128 14.27 8.47 13.23
CA ILE A 128 13.26 7.52 13.72
C ILE A 128 13.69 6.87 15.04
N ALA A 129 14.97 6.53 15.18
CA ALA A 129 15.49 5.91 16.40
C ALA A 129 15.37 6.84 17.62
N THR A 130 15.58 8.13 17.41
CA THR A 130 15.44 9.16 18.44
C THR A 130 14.00 9.24 18.91
N ILE A 131 13.05 9.34 17.98
CA ILE A 131 11.61 9.36 18.28
C ILE A 131 11.18 8.09 19.02
N ALA A 132 11.56 6.92 18.51
CA ALA A 132 11.24 5.64 19.14
C ALA A 132 11.82 5.53 20.56
N THR A 133 13.04 6.05 20.77
CA THR A 133 13.68 6.08 22.09
C THR A 133 12.93 7.01 23.05
N GLN A 134 12.52 8.21 22.61
CA GLN A 134 11.76 9.13 23.44
C GLN A 134 10.42 8.54 23.88
N LEU A 135 9.71 7.88 22.97
CA LEU A 135 8.47 7.18 23.29
C LEU A 135 8.73 6.02 24.27
N ALA A 136 9.78 5.23 24.05
CA ALA A 136 10.12 4.09 24.90
C ALA A 136 10.53 4.50 26.34
N VAL A 137 11.34 5.56 26.50
CA VAL A 137 11.74 6.08 27.82
C VAL A 137 10.54 6.58 28.62
N ASN A 138 9.52 7.12 27.93
CA ASN A 138 8.25 7.54 28.53
C ASN A 138 7.22 6.40 28.63
N GLN A 139 7.64 5.15 28.39
CA GLN A 139 6.81 3.94 28.47
C GLN A 139 5.58 3.95 27.53
N ILE A 140 5.74 4.56 26.34
CA ILE A 140 4.70 4.64 25.32
C ILE A 140 4.97 3.58 24.24
N SER A 141 4.08 2.59 24.14
CA SER A 141 4.20 1.50 23.16
C SER A 141 3.62 1.90 21.80
N ILE A 142 4.41 1.67 20.75
CA ILE A 142 4.01 1.86 19.36
C ILE A 142 3.31 0.60 18.85
N LYS A 143 2.11 0.75 18.28
CA LYS A 143 1.37 -0.32 17.60
C LYS A 143 1.84 -0.50 16.16
N ASN A 144 2.03 0.60 15.45
CA ASN A 144 2.51 0.59 14.07
C ASN A 144 3.27 1.89 13.76
N ILE A 145 4.20 1.84 12.82
CA ILE A 145 5.00 3.00 12.40
C ILE A 145 5.25 2.93 10.90
N GLY A 146 5.17 4.07 10.21
CA GLY A 146 5.40 4.12 8.77
C GLY A 146 5.72 5.52 8.28
N ILE A 147 6.56 5.61 7.24
CA ILE A 147 6.88 6.86 6.56
C ILE A 147 5.88 7.07 5.42
N LEU A 148 5.16 8.18 5.47
CA LEU A 148 4.29 8.63 4.39
C LEU A 148 5.09 9.52 3.46
N HIS A 149 5.19 9.07 2.21
CA HIS A 149 5.77 9.86 1.13
C HIS A 149 4.62 10.57 0.44
N ASN A 150 4.43 11.86 0.72
CA ASN A 150 3.54 12.69 -0.08
C ASN A 150 4.41 13.50 -1.05
N ARG A 151 4.12 13.42 -2.36
CA ARG A 151 4.87 14.14 -3.40
C ARG A 151 4.73 15.67 -3.31
N GLU A 152 3.85 16.17 -2.44
CA GLU A 152 3.63 17.60 -2.18
C GLU A 152 4.44 18.16 -1.00
N PHE A 153 5.10 17.33 -0.19
CA PHE A 153 5.90 17.77 0.96
C PHE A 153 7.35 17.38 0.73
N GLU A 154 8.29 18.34 0.86
CA GLU A 154 9.73 18.12 0.68
C GLU A 154 10.34 17.24 1.80
N GLU A 155 9.69 17.19 2.96
CA GLU A 155 10.11 16.41 4.13
C GLU A 155 9.21 15.17 4.34
N GLY A 156 9.81 14.09 4.86
CA GLY A 156 9.09 12.85 5.13
C GLY A 156 8.17 13.02 6.35
N VAL A 157 6.93 12.52 6.26
CA VAL A 157 6.01 12.49 7.40
C VAL A 157 6.02 11.11 8.03
N LEU A 158 6.34 11.01 9.31
CA LEU A 158 6.25 9.76 10.06
C LEU A 158 4.84 9.65 10.66
N ARG A 159 4.14 8.56 10.36
CA ARG A 159 2.89 8.15 11.00
C ARG A 159 3.21 7.14 12.10
N ILE A 160 2.71 7.41 13.31
CA ILE A 160 2.81 6.49 14.45
C ILE A 160 1.41 6.17 14.95
N GLU A 161 1.10 4.88 15.04
CA GLU A 161 -0.16 4.36 15.59
C GLU A 161 0.09 3.78 16.99
N PHE A 162 -0.87 4.00 17.89
CA PHE A 162 -0.86 3.60 19.29
C PHE A 162 -2.05 2.69 19.61
N TYR A 163 -2.00 2.08 20.79
CA TYR A 163 -3.05 1.17 21.26
C TYR A 163 -4.25 1.87 21.90
N ASN A 164 -4.08 3.10 22.41
CA ASN A 164 -5.11 3.82 23.15
C ASN A 164 -4.89 5.36 23.09
N GLN A 165 -5.93 6.10 23.48
CA GLN A 165 -5.95 7.56 23.50
C GLN A 165 -4.92 8.16 24.48
N ASP A 166 -4.74 7.57 25.65
CA ASP A 166 -3.77 8.03 26.67
C ASP A 166 -2.33 8.01 26.14
N SER A 167 -2.00 7.03 25.30
CA SER A 167 -0.70 6.93 24.63
C SER A 167 -0.50 8.03 23.60
N VAL A 168 -1.56 8.44 22.88
CA VAL A 168 -1.51 9.58 21.95
C VAL A 168 -1.27 10.88 22.71
N GLU A 169 -2.03 11.12 23.78
CA GLU A 169 -1.93 12.34 24.58
C GLU A 169 -0.52 12.48 25.19
N LYS A 170 0.01 11.40 25.78
CA LYS A 170 1.39 11.37 26.30
C LYS A 170 2.43 11.54 25.19
N ALA A 171 2.23 10.92 24.02
CA ALA A 171 3.15 11.05 22.90
C ALA A 171 3.22 12.49 22.39
N ILE A 172 2.06 13.16 22.27
CA ILE A 172 1.97 14.57 21.89
C ILE A 172 2.71 15.46 22.89
N GLU A 173 2.53 15.22 24.20
CA GLU A 173 3.22 15.99 25.24
C GLU A 173 4.75 15.82 25.16
N VAL A 174 5.22 14.57 25.09
CA VAL A 174 6.65 14.26 24.99
C VAL A 174 7.25 14.84 23.71
N LEU A 175 6.63 14.63 22.56
CA LEU A 175 7.21 15.04 21.27
C LEU A 175 7.15 16.57 21.08
N ASN A 176 6.14 17.26 21.61
CA ASN A 176 6.13 18.73 21.65
C ASN A 176 7.25 19.28 22.54
N HIS A 177 7.58 18.62 23.66
CA HIS A 177 8.68 19.03 24.52
C HIS A 177 10.02 19.04 23.76
N PHE A 178 10.21 18.07 22.86
CA PHE A 178 11.39 17.98 21.99
C PHE A 178 11.29 18.77 20.68
N GLN A 179 10.31 19.67 20.54
CA GLN A 179 10.12 20.56 19.38
C GLN A 179 9.84 19.84 18.05
N TYR A 180 9.23 18.64 18.07
CA TYR A 180 8.72 18.03 16.84
C TYR A 180 7.46 18.73 16.36
N HIS A 181 7.34 18.95 15.05
CA HIS A 181 6.12 19.44 14.42
C HIS A 181 5.11 18.30 14.28
N LEU A 182 3.98 18.42 14.98
CA LEU A 182 2.93 17.40 15.06
C LEU A 182 1.67 17.84 14.32
N TYR A 183 1.05 16.90 13.61
CA TYR A 183 -0.29 17.03 13.05
C TYR A 183 -1.21 16.00 13.70
N VAL A 184 -2.28 16.49 14.33
CA VAL A 184 -3.35 15.66 14.89
C VAL A 184 -4.56 15.80 13.96
N ARG A 185 -5.07 14.67 13.46
CA ARG A 185 -6.31 14.61 12.66
C ARG A 185 -7.44 13.98 13.45
#